data_AF-A0A382T9V4-F1
#
_entry.id   AF-A0A382T9V4-F1
#
_cell.length_a   1.000
_cell.length_b   1.000
_cell.length_c   1.000
_cell.angle_alpha   90.00
_cell.angle_beta   90.00
_cell.angle_gamma   90.00
#
_symmetry.space_group_name_H-M   'P 1'
#
loop_
_entity.id
_entity.type
_entity.pdbx_description
1 polymer ?
#
loop_
_entity_poly.entity_id
_entity_poly.type
_entity_poly.pdbx_seq_one_letter_code
_entity_poly.pdbx_strand_id
1 'polypeptide(L)'
;MAEKGLNCGINKTSIMATKITVPDIGDFENVEIIEILAKPGSIIKKNDPIVTLESDKSSVEVPSPFAGKISSLEVKIGDKVSKGSVLAVIESEEIKTSAEPIKEKTKPLVLKKEIFKKEEILPETEKIIKEAESSVVQKPKKEEEKKVYARPNGADIDPVETKEWLDSLDAVMRKDGSSRADYLLKKLIDEAYKEGSHKPLTRITPYINTIPPDEEIKSPGDQNIERRIRSLIRWNAAAMVVKANKKNPELGGHIG
;
A
#
# COMPACT_ATOMS: atom_id res chain seq x y z
N MET A 1 -69.69 0.87 -25.80
CA MET A 1 -68.55 1.80 -25.62
C MET A 1 -67.80 1.39 -24.37
N ALA A 2 -66.46 1.43 -24.38
CA ALA A 2 -65.57 0.76 -23.43
C ALA A 2 -65.65 -0.79 -23.52
N GLU A 3 -64.60 -1.59 -23.27
CA GLU A 3 -63.35 -1.32 -22.55
C GLU A 3 -62.06 -1.84 -23.27
N LYS A 4 -60.89 -1.31 -22.85
CA LYS A 4 -59.56 -1.94 -22.57
C LYS A 4 -59.15 -3.21 -23.35
N GLY A 5 -57.90 -3.42 -23.76
CA GLY A 5 -56.62 -2.75 -23.48
C GLY A 5 -55.44 -3.71 -23.77
N LEU A 6 -54.22 -3.35 -23.36
CA LEU A 6 -52.95 -4.11 -23.50
C LEU A 6 -52.33 -4.17 -24.92
N ASN A 7 -51.48 -3.18 -25.20
CA ASN A 7 -50.44 -3.27 -26.21
C ASN A 7 -49.14 -2.72 -25.60
N CYS A 8 -48.16 -3.58 -25.31
CA CYS A 8 -46.83 -3.19 -24.85
C CYS A 8 -45.78 -4.10 -25.48
N GLY A 9 -45.01 -3.54 -26.40
CA GLY A 9 -44.05 -4.28 -27.23
C GLY A 9 -42.83 -4.79 -26.47
N ILE A 10 -42.29 -5.89 -26.95
CA ILE A 10 -41.02 -6.47 -26.49
C ILE A 10 -39.88 -5.56 -26.97
N ASN A 11 -39.37 -4.70 -26.09
CA ASN A 11 -38.15 -3.94 -26.37
C ASN A 11 -36.94 -4.88 -26.36
N LYS A 12 -36.53 -5.30 -27.56
CA LYS A 12 -35.37 -6.16 -27.79
C LYS A 12 -34.07 -5.36 -27.63
N THR A 13 -33.51 -5.36 -26.42
CA THR A 13 -32.22 -4.72 -26.13
C THR A 13 -31.11 -5.38 -26.96
N SER A 14 -30.39 -4.57 -27.75
CA SER A 14 -29.24 -5.02 -28.54
C SER A 14 -28.00 -5.16 -27.63
N ILE A 15 -27.84 -6.32 -27.00
CA ILE A 15 -26.66 -6.64 -26.20
C ILE A 15 -25.50 -6.95 -27.15
N MET A 16 -24.47 -6.10 -27.17
CA MET A 16 -23.23 -6.36 -27.91
C MET A 16 -22.26 -7.16 -27.02
N ALA A 17 -22.20 -8.46 -27.25
CA ALA A 17 -21.25 -9.36 -26.62
C ALA A 17 -19.89 -9.28 -27.32
N THR A 18 -18.84 -8.85 -26.61
CA THR A 18 -17.45 -8.86 -27.10
C THR A 18 -16.68 -10.00 -26.45
N LYS A 19 -15.91 -10.74 -27.26
CA LYS A 19 -15.07 -11.85 -26.79
C LYS A 19 -13.68 -11.33 -26.45
N ILE A 20 -13.17 -11.67 -25.27
CA ILE A 20 -11.77 -11.46 -24.92
C ILE A 20 -10.98 -12.69 -25.33
N THR A 21 -9.91 -12.47 -26.07
CA THR A 21 -8.94 -13.49 -26.47
C THR A 21 -7.62 -13.33 -25.72
N VAL A 22 -6.88 -14.43 -25.54
CA VAL A 22 -5.48 -14.39 -25.06
C VAL A 22 -4.63 -13.47 -25.96
N PRO A 23 -3.89 -12.50 -25.40
CA PRO A 23 -3.01 -11.60 -26.15
C PRO A 23 -1.78 -12.35 -26.72
N ASP A 24 -0.91 -11.63 -27.43
CA ASP A 24 0.32 -12.22 -27.96
C ASP A 24 1.33 -12.52 -26.84
N ILE A 25 1.48 -13.80 -26.50
CA ILE A 25 2.41 -14.28 -25.45
C ILE A 25 3.77 -14.70 -26.07
N GLY A 26 3.93 -14.61 -27.40
CA GLY A 26 5.07 -15.14 -28.14
C GLY A 26 4.83 -16.58 -28.63
N ASP A 27 5.91 -17.29 -28.97
CA ASP A 27 5.87 -18.62 -29.61
C ASP A 27 5.50 -19.78 -28.65
N PHE A 28 4.76 -19.50 -27.57
CA PHE A 28 4.36 -20.49 -26.57
C PHE A 28 2.96 -21.06 -26.86
N GLU A 29 2.91 -22.34 -27.21
CA GLU A 29 1.67 -23.10 -27.39
C GLU A 29 1.32 -23.90 -26.12
N ASN A 30 0.03 -23.99 -25.79
CA ASN A 30 -0.54 -24.84 -24.72
C ASN A 30 -0.09 -24.47 -23.28
N VAL A 31 -0.20 -23.18 -22.96
CA VAL A 31 0.09 -22.56 -21.65
C VAL A 31 -1.05 -22.87 -20.67
N GLU A 32 -0.76 -23.19 -19.40
CA GLU A 32 -1.77 -23.58 -18.39
C GLU A 32 -2.26 -22.39 -17.53
N ILE A 33 -3.52 -22.44 -17.08
CA ILE A 33 -4.13 -21.43 -16.20
C ILE A 33 -3.94 -21.81 -14.73
N ILE A 34 -3.21 -20.98 -13.98
CA ILE A 34 -3.02 -21.15 -12.53
C ILE A 34 -4.23 -20.60 -11.76
N GLU A 35 -4.65 -19.36 -12.06
CA GLU A 35 -5.63 -18.63 -11.26
C GLU A 35 -6.57 -17.78 -12.13
N ILE A 36 -7.83 -17.73 -11.71
CA ILE A 36 -8.87 -16.90 -12.31
C ILE A 36 -9.22 -15.80 -11.30
N LEU A 37 -8.79 -14.58 -11.59
CA LEU A 37 -8.95 -13.42 -10.71
C LEU A 37 -10.33 -12.78 -10.83
N ALA A 38 -10.97 -12.90 -12.01
CA ALA A 38 -12.29 -12.35 -12.27
C ALA A 38 -13.42 -13.37 -12.00
N LYS A 39 -14.59 -12.89 -11.57
CA LYS A 39 -15.79 -13.72 -11.35
C LYS A 39 -16.89 -13.36 -12.36
N PRO A 40 -17.79 -14.28 -12.74
CA PRO A 40 -18.93 -13.94 -13.60
C PRO A 40 -19.79 -12.89 -12.89
N GLY A 41 -20.22 -11.86 -13.62
CA GLY A 41 -20.91 -10.69 -13.10
C GLY A 41 -20.01 -9.58 -12.52
N SER A 42 -18.69 -9.75 -12.48
CA SER A 42 -17.77 -8.67 -12.06
C SER A 42 -17.74 -7.51 -13.05
N ILE A 43 -17.71 -6.28 -12.52
CA ILE A 43 -17.49 -5.05 -13.29
C ILE A 43 -15.98 -4.83 -13.40
N ILE A 44 -15.48 -4.77 -14.63
CA ILE A 44 -14.05 -4.68 -14.96
C ILE A 44 -13.77 -3.40 -15.74
N LYS A 45 -12.64 -2.75 -15.44
CA LYS A 45 -12.13 -1.61 -16.21
C LYS A 45 -11.11 -2.09 -17.25
N LYS A 46 -10.82 -1.21 -18.20
CA LYS A 46 -9.74 -1.43 -19.15
C LYS A 46 -8.40 -1.59 -18.41
N ASN A 47 -7.66 -2.63 -18.78
CA ASN A 47 -6.38 -3.08 -18.22
C ASN A 47 -6.41 -3.82 -16.87
N ASP A 48 -7.57 -4.08 -16.24
CA ASP A 48 -7.59 -4.91 -15.02
C ASP A 48 -7.28 -6.40 -15.37
N PRO A 49 -6.51 -7.14 -14.56
CA PRO A 49 -6.15 -8.53 -14.84
C PRO A 49 -7.33 -9.50 -14.65
N ILE A 50 -7.48 -10.47 -15.56
CA ILE A 50 -8.60 -11.45 -15.55
C ILE A 50 -8.11 -12.85 -15.14
N VAL A 51 -6.99 -13.30 -15.71
CA VAL A 51 -6.44 -14.67 -15.59
C VAL A 51 -4.91 -14.60 -15.51
N THR A 52 -4.30 -15.47 -14.70
CA THR A 52 -2.85 -15.70 -14.68
C THR A 52 -2.49 -16.99 -15.42
N LEU A 53 -1.48 -16.91 -16.28
CA LEU A 53 -1.02 -18.01 -17.12
C LEU A 53 0.42 -18.42 -16.74
N GLU A 54 0.71 -19.73 -16.69
CA GLU A 54 2.06 -20.25 -16.44
C GLU A 54 2.75 -20.65 -17.74
N SER A 55 3.73 -19.83 -18.18
CA SER A 55 4.68 -20.24 -19.21
C SER A 55 5.95 -20.81 -18.55
N ASP A 56 6.68 -21.65 -19.30
CA ASP A 56 7.94 -22.34 -18.93
C ASP A 56 9.01 -21.47 -18.21
N LYS A 57 8.91 -20.14 -18.29
CA LYS A 57 9.88 -19.20 -17.70
C LYS A 57 9.26 -18.08 -16.86
N SER A 58 7.94 -17.93 -16.85
CA SER A 58 7.27 -16.81 -16.16
C SER A 58 5.76 -16.98 -16.08
N SER A 59 5.17 -16.53 -14.96
CA SER A 59 3.74 -16.24 -14.87
C SER A 59 3.41 -14.93 -15.61
N VAL A 60 2.36 -14.93 -16.43
CA VAL A 60 1.91 -13.75 -17.20
C VAL A 60 0.44 -13.47 -16.89
N GLU A 61 0.13 -12.24 -16.47
CA GLU A 61 -1.24 -11.77 -16.28
C GLU A 61 -1.85 -11.30 -17.60
N VAL A 62 -3.09 -11.71 -17.87
CA VAL A 62 -3.86 -11.25 -19.04
C VAL A 62 -4.77 -10.08 -18.64
N PRO A 63 -4.50 -8.84 -19.09
CA PRO A 63 -5.32 -7.67 -18.80
C PRO A 63 -6.57 -7.59 -19.70
N SER A 64 -7.65 -6.99 -19.19
CA SER A 64 -8.88 -6.78 -19.94
C SER A 64 -8.72 -5.70 -21.03
N PRO A 65 -9.00 -5.99 -22.32
CA PRO A 65 -8.93 -4.99 -23.39
C PRO A 65 -10.06 -3.94 -23.32
N PHE A 66 -11.19 -4.27 -22.69
CA PHE A 66 -12.39 -3.44 -22.64
C PHE A 66 -12.93 -3.31 -21.21
N ALA A 67 -13.72 -2.27 -20.95
CA ALA A 67 -14.47 -2.11 -19.71
C ALA A 67 -15.91 -2.63 -19.90
N GLY A 68 -16.45 -3.31 -18.89
CA GLY A 68 -17.79 -3.89 -18.94
C GLY A 68 -18.04 -4.93 -17.84
N LYS A 69 -19.14 -5.68 -17.96
CA LYS A 69 -19.45 -6.80 -17.06
C LYS A 69 -19.11 -8.12 -17.75
N ILE A 70 -18.46 -9.04 -17.04
CA ILE A 70 -18.31 -10.42 -17.52
C ILE A 70 -19.68 -11.11 -17.47
N SER A 71 -20.18 -11.57 -18.61
CA SER A 71 -21.39 -12.41 -18.67
C SER A 71 -21.06 -13.89 -18.43
N SER A 72 -19.99 -14.40 -19.03
CA SER A 72 -19.49 -15.77 -18.82
C SER A 72 -17.98 -15.89 -18.94
N LEU A 73 -17.40 -16.77 -18.11
CA LEU A 73 -16.05 -17.30 -18.25
C LEU A 73 -16.17 -18.66 -18.93
N GLU A 74 -15.44 -18.88 -20.03
CA GLU A 74 -15.50 -20.14 -20.79
C GLU A 74 -14.42 -21.15 -20.33
N VAL A 75 -13.60 -20.78 -19.34
CA VAL A 75 -12.35 -21.48 -18.99
C VAL A 75 -12.24 -21.73 -17.49
N LYS A 76 -11.57 -22.83 -17.11
CA LYS A 76 -11.33 -23.30 -15.73
C LYS A 76 -9.84 -23.29 -15.38
N ILE A 77 -9.56 -23.41 -14.09
CA ILE A 77 -8.20 -23.61 -13.57
C ILE A 77 -7.65 -24.95 -14.10
N GLY A 78 -6.45 -24.94 -14.66
CA GLY A 78 -5.80 -26.08 -15.30
C GLY A 78 -6.14 -26.30 -16.78
N ASP A 79 -7.00 -25.48 -17.39
CA ASP A 79 -7.23 -25.56 -18.84
C ASP A 79 -6.02 -25.01 -19.62
N LYS A 80 -5.75 -25.60 -20.80
CA LYS A 80 -4.64 -25.19 -21.70
C LYS A 80 -5.14 -24.21 -22.74
N VAL A 81 -4.43 -23.08 -22.86
CA VAL A 81 -4.76 -21.96 -23.75
C VAL A 81 -3.61 -21.61 -24.69
N SER A 82 -3.93 -20.95 -25.78
CA SER A 82 -2.98 -20.51 -26.81
C SER A 82 -3.37 -19.14 -27.35
N LYS A 83 -2.47 -18.50 -28.11
CA LYS A 83 -2.69 -17.18 -28.72
C LYS A 83 -4.05 -17.13 -29.46
N GLY A 84 -4.92 -16.23 -29.03
CA GLY A 84 -6.25 -16.06 -29.62
C GLY A 84 -7.38 -16.91 -29.03
N SER A 85 -7.14 -17.81 -28.06
CA SER A 85 -8.24 -18.57 -27.43
C SER A 85 -9.16 -17.65 -26.62
N VAL A 86 -10.47 -17.93 -26.62
CA VAL A 86 -11.48 -17.13 -25.90
C VAL A 86 -11.40 -17.42 -24.40
N LEU A 87 -11.32 -16.36 -23.58
CA LEU A 87 -11.26 -16.45 -22.12
C LEU A 87 -12.61 -16.11 -21.48
N ALA A 88 -13.20 -14.99 -21.91
CA ALA A 88 -14.40 -14.43 -21.32
C ALA A 88 -15.24 -13.70 -22.38
N VAL A 89 -16.54 -13.64 -22.15
CA VAL A 89 -17.46 -12.76 -22.87
C VAL A 89 -17.81 -11.58 -21.97
N ILE A 90 -17.65 -10.36 -22.49
CA ILE A 90 -18.03 -9.12 -21.82
C ILE A 90 -19.22 -8.47 -22.53
N GLU A 91 -20.12 -7.93 -21.73
CA GLU A 91 -21.15 -6.98 -22.16
C GLU A 91 -20.62 -5.55 -21.95
N SER A 92 -20.44 -4.83 -23.05
CA SER A 92 -19.95 -3.45 -23.04
C SER A 92 -21.11 -2.45 -23.10
N GLU A 93 -21.34 -1.71 -22.01
CA GLU A 93 -22.22 -0.54 -22.00
C GLU A 93 -21.42 0.68 -22.52
N GLU A 94 -21.54 1.00 -23.81
CA GLU A 94 -21.01 2.26 -24.35
C GLU A 94 -21.87 3.45 -23.92
N ILE A 95 -21.43 4.18 -22.89
CA ILE A 95 -21.97 5.53 -22.60
C ILE A 95 -21.27 6.52 -23.53
N LYS A 96 -21.99 6.97 -24.58
CA LYS A 96 -21.59 8.07 -25.48
C LYS A 96 -22.33 9.36 -25.09
N THR A 97 -21.62 10.47 -24.91
CA THR A 97 -22.17 11.77 -24.48
C THR A 97 -22.02 12.89 -25.51
N SER A 98 -23.16 13.48 -25.91
CA SER A 98 -23.35 14.82 -26.51
C SER A 98 -24.85 15.11 -26.76
N ALA A 99 -25.36 16.34 -26.96
CA ALA A 99 -25.03 17.64 -26.35
C ALA A 99 -26.15 18.68 -26.63
N GLU A 100 -26.78 19.23 -25.56
CA GLU A 100 -27.62 20.47 -25.53
C GLU A 100 -28.91 20.54 -26.41
N PRO A 101 -29.85 21.52 -26.28
CA PRO A 101 -30.15 22.53 -25.21
C PRO A 101 -31.66 22.77 -24.79
N ILE A 102 -31.89 23.43 -23.62
CA ILE A 102 -32.89 24.52 -23.30
C ILE A 102 -34.41 24.31 -22.91
N LYS A 103 -34.78 24.82 -21.69
CA LYS A 103 -36.05 25.44 -21.12
C LYS A 103 -37.38 24.63 -21.02
N GLU A 104 -38.40 24.92 -20.16
CA GLU A 104 -39.08 26.14 -19.59
C GLU A 104 -39.48 25.98 -18.07
N LYS A 105 -39.61 26.98 -17.13
CA LYS A 105 -40.51 28.16 -16.87
C LYS A 105 -42.00 27.83 -16.51
N THR A 106 -42.77 28.44 -15.55
CA THR A 106 -42.64 29.64 -14.63
C THR A 106 -43.72 29.77 -13.49
N LYS A 107 -43.34 30.21 -12.25
CA LYS A 107 -43.91 31.24 -11.28
C LYS A 107 -45.43 31.28 -10.85
N PRO A 108 -45.93 32.12 -9.85
CA PRO A 108 -45.37 33.26 -9.03
C PRO A 108 -45.76 33.40 -7.49
N LEU A 109 -45.43 34.56 -6.87
CA LEU A 109 -45.95 35.24 -5.61
C LEU A 109 -45.19 35.08 -4.25
N VAL A 110 -45.28 36.00 -3.24
CA VAL A 110 -44.77 37.41 -3.13
C VAL A 110 -44.80 37.99 -1.66
N LEU A 111 -43.76 38.76 -1.26
CA LEU A 111 -43.57 39.74 -0.13
C LEU A 111 -44.04 39.56 1.35
N LYS A 112 -43.09 39.83 2.28
CA LYS A 112 -43.00 41.01 3.21
C LYS A 112 -41.53 41.14 3.68
N LYS A 113 -40.83 42.28 3.52
CA LYS A 113 -40.71 43.45 4.44
C LYS A 113 -40.26 43.08 5.87
N GLU A 114 -39.33 43.77 6.56
CA GLU A 114 -38.40 44.90 6.30
C GLU A 114 -37.48 44.99 7.56
N ILE A 115 -36.33 45.69 7.52
CA ILE A 115 -35.69 46.49 8.61
C ILE A 115 -34.17 46.70 8.33
N PHE A 116 -33.80 47.98 8.11
CA PHE A 116 -32.58 48.74 8.45
C PHE A 116 -31.23 48.01 8.72
N LYS A 117 -30.06 48.54 8.32
CA LYS A 117 -29.66 49.94 8.03
C LYS A 117 -28.53 50.01 6.95
N LYS A 118 -28.41 51.14 6.25
CA LYS A 118 -27.16 51.60 5.60
C LYS A 118 -26.56 52.71 6.46
N GLU A 119 -25.25 52.67 6.67
CA GLU A 119 -24.34 53.78 7.04
C GLU A 119 -23.01 53.40 6.36
N GLU A 120 -22.74 53.95 5.17
CA GLU A 120 -21.91 55.13 4.89
C GLU A 120 -20.42 54.80 4.72
N ILE A 121 -19.85 55.32 3.62
CA ILE A 121 -18.52 54.98 3.11
C ILE A 121 -17.55 56.11 3.49
N LEU A 122 -16.43 55.78 4.12
CA LEU A 122 -15.31 56.70 4.31
C LEU A 122 -14.19 56.43 3.28
N PRO A 123 -13.68 57.44 2.55
CA PRO A 123 -12.75 57.29 1.43
C PRO A 123 -11.28 57.06 1.86
N GLU A 124 -11.05 56.47 3.02
CA GLU A 124 -9.71 56.31 3.62
C GLU A 124 -9.14 54.91 3.42
N THR A 125 -9.99 53.89 3.29
CA THR A 125 -9.56 52.50 3.04
C THR A 125 -8.90 52.32 1.67
N GLU A 126 -9.32 53.08 0.64
CA GLU A 126 -8.73 53.01 -0.70
C GLU A 126 -7.32 53.60 -0.79
N LYS A 127 -6.96 54.53 0.11
CA LYS A 127 -5.62 55.12 0.15
C LYS A 127 -4.62 54.18 0.81
N ILE A 128 -5.02 53.56 1.92
CA ILE A 128 -4.21 52.57 2.65
C ILE A 128 -3.86 51.36 1.76
N ILE A 129 -4.81 50.91 0.92
CA ILE A 129 -4.57 49.81 -0.03
C ILE A 129 -3.51 50.20 -1.09
N LYS A 130 -3.57 51.42 -1.64
CA LYS A 130 -2.59 51.89 -2.64
C LYS A 130 -1.19 52.13 -2.07
N GLU A 131 -1.08 52.55 -0.81
CA GLU A 131 0.21 52.72 -0.13
C GLU A 131 0.84 51.35 0.21
N ALA A 132 0.02 50.35 0.57
CA ALA A 132 0.47 48.96 0.73
C ALA A 132 0.93 48.34 -0.61
N GLU A 133 0.26 48.62 -1.73
CA GLU A 133 0.66 48.12 -3.06
C GLU A 133 1.96 48.76 -3.58
N SER A 134 2.27 50.00 -3.18
CA SER A 134 3.50 50.70 -3.62
C SER A 134 4.78 50.33 -2.86
N SER A 135 4.65 49.66 -1.71
CA SER A 135 5.80 49.20 -0.89
C SER A 135 6.20 47.74 -1.12
N VAL A 136 5.40 46.97 -1.89
CA VAL A 136 5.62 45.53 -2.15
C VAL A 136 6.00 45.27 -3.61
N VAL A 137 7.09 45.89 -4.07
CA VAL A 137 7.78 45.48 -5.31
C VAL A 137 9.29 45.30 -5.07
N GLN A 138 9.62 44.43 -4.11
CA GLN A 138 10.75 43.54 -4.30
C GLN A 138 10.17 42.17 -4.65
N LYS A 139 10.40 41.70 -5.88
CA LYS A 139 10.11 40.31 -6.25
C LYS A 139 10.78 39.42 -5.19
N PRO A 140 10.08 38.47 -4.55
CA PRO A 140 10.79 37.45 -3.80
C PRO A 140 11.70 36.76 -4.81
N LYS A 141 13.01 36.95 -4.67
CA LYS A 141 13.95 36.02 -5.29
C LYS A 141 13.53 34.66 -4.78
N LYS A 142 13.30 33.70 -5.68
CA LYS A 142 13.40 32.30 -5.27
C LYS A 142 14.76 32.17 -4.62
N GLU A 143 14.77 32.00 -3.30
CA GLU A 143 15.96 31.52 -2.63
C GLU A 143 16.19 30.14 -3.24
N GLU A 144 17.24 30.03 -4.05
CA GLU A 144 17.68 28.76 -4.56
C GLU A 144 17.94 27.89 -3.33
N GLU A 145 17.11 26.86 -3.14
CA GLU A 145 17.23 25.90 -2.05
C GLU A 145 18.66 25.38 -2.05
N LYS A 146 19.49 25.91 -1.15
CA LYS A 146 20.90 25.54 -1.04
C LYS A 146 20.94 24.13 -0.52
N LYS A 147 20.90 23.16 -1.44
CA LYS A 147 21.13 21.74 -1.14
C LYS A 147 22.45 21.64 -0.40
N VAL A 148 22.39 21.44 0.91
CA VAL A 148 23.58 21.41 1.76
C VAL A 148 24.29 20.09 1.49
N TYR A 149 25.33 20.13 0.66
CA TYR A 149 26.07 18.94 0.29
C TYR A 149 26.83 18.38 1.50
N ALA A 150 26.81 17.05 1.63
CA ALA A 150 27.51 16.34 2.69
C ALA A 150 29.01 16.67 2.69
N ARG A 151 29.55 16.96 3.88
CA ARG A 151 30.99 17.19 4.05
C ARG A 151 31.74 15.86 3.84
N PRO A 152 32.90 15.84 3.16
CA PRO A 152 33.60 14.61 2.80
C PRO A 152 34.12 13.79 4.00
N ASN A 153 34.14 14.36 5.21
CA ASN A 153 34.70 13.75 6.40
C ASN A 153 33.71 12.84 7.17
N GLY A 154 32.50 12.62 6.65
CA GLY A 154 31.47 11.80 7.32
C GLY A 154 30.92 12.39 8.63
N ALA A 155 31.33 13.61 8.98
CA ALA A 155 30.76 14.36 10.10
C ALA A 155 29.39 14.93 9.72
N ASP A 156 28.50 15.01 10.71
CA ASP A 156 27.16 15.56 10.55
C ASP A 156 27.17 16.96 9.94
N ILE A 157 26.20 17.23 9.08
CA ILE A 157 25.99 18.50 8.39
C ILE A 157 25.38 19.50 9.36
N ASP A 158 24.34 19.08 10.09
CA ASP A 158 23.64 19.86 11.10
C ASP A 158 23.28 19.00 12.33
N PRO A 159 24.09 19.05 13.41
CA PRO A 159 23.85 18.27 14.62
C PRO A 159 22.72 18.83 15.50
N VAL A 160 22.06 19.92 15.11
CA VAL A 160 20.82 20.40 15.75
C VAL A 160 19.62 19.71 15.10
N GLU A 161 19.53 19.74 13.76
CA GLU A 161 18.49 19.01 13.02
C GLU A 161 18.49 17.52 13.40
N THR A 162 19.64 16.85 13.37
CA THR A 162 19.74 15.43 13.74
C THR A 162 19.19 15.14 15.15
N LYS A 163 19.34 16.08 16.11
CA LYS A 163 18.75 15.94 17.45
C LYS A 163 17.23 16.12 17.44
N GLU A 164 16.71 17.11 16.71
CA GLU A 164 15.26 17.32 16.60
C GLU A 164 14.54 16.10 15.99
N TRP A 165 15.16 15.44 15.01
CA TRP A 165 14.68 14.16 14.46
C TRP A 165 14.74 13.01 15.47
N LEU A 166 15.82 12.90 16.26
CA LEU A 166 15.95 11.89 17.32
C LEU A 166 14.94 12.12 18.46
N ASP A 167 14.80 13.35 18.95
CA ASP A 167 13.84 13.74 19.98
C ASP A 167 12.39 13.48 19.52
N SER A 168 12.11 13.70 18.23
CA SER A 168 10.82 13.37 17.62
C SER A 168 10.54 11.86 17.60
N LEU A 169 11.55 11.02 17.32
CA LEU A 169 11.44 9.57 17.38
C LEU A 169 11.25 9.08 18.82
N ASP A 170 12.01 9.63 19.76
CA ASP A 170 11.91 9.36 21.20
C ASP A 170 10.53 9.70 21.76
N ALA A 171 9.96 10.84 21.33
CA ALA A 171 8.60 11.25 21.69
C ALA A 171 7.55 10.25 21.19
N VAL A 172 7.69 9.72 19.97
CA VAL A 172 6.81 8.66 19.44
C VAL A 172 6.99 7.36 20.22
N MET A 173 8.21 6.93 20.51
CA MET A 173 8.46 5.71 21.29
C MET A 173 7.82 5.77 22.69
N ARG A 174 7.92 6.92 23.37
CA ARG A 174 7.34 7.12 24.71
C ARG A 174 5.81 7.21 24.72
N LYS A 175 5.19 7.69 23.63
CA LYS A 175 3.74 7.94 23.54
C LYS A 175 2.96 6.82 22.86
N ASP A 176 3.44 6.38 21.71
CA ASP A 176 2.73 5.45 20.80
C ASP A 176 3.41 4.06 20.73
N GLY A 177 4.62 3.90 21.29
CA GLY A 177 5.33 2.62 21.44
C GLY A 177 6.22 2.19 20.26
N SER A 178 7.02 1.13 20.49
CA SER A 178 8.03 0.63 19.54
C SER A 178 7.46 0.31 18.15
N SER A 179 6.34 -0.40 18.09
CA SER A 179 5.71 -0.81 16.83
C SER A 179 5.29 0.38 15.94
N ARG A 180 5.00 1.54 16.55
CA ARG A 180 4.69 2.78 15.82
C ARG A 180 5.96 3.45 15.29
N ALA A 181 7.02 3.50 16.09
CA ALA A 181 8.32 3.99 15.66
C ALA A 181 8.87 3.16 14.48
N ASP A 182 8.81 1.82 14.57
CA ASP A 182 9.19 0.90 13.49
C ASP A 182 8.44 1.16 12.17
N TYR A 183 7.14 1.46 12.25
CA TYR A 183 6.34 1.80 11.08
C TYR A 183 6.79 3.11 10.42
N LEU A 184 7.08 4.14 11.23
CA LEU A 184 7.56 5.43 10.72
C LEU A 184 8.95 5.30 10.11
N LEU A 185 9.87 4.58 10.75
CA LEU A 185 11.21 4.32 10.23
C LEU A 185 11.17 3.57 8.90
N LYS A 186 10.34 2.52 8.77
CA LYS A 186 10.12 1.82 7.49
C LYS A 186 9.65 2.78 6.40
N LYS A 187 8.65 3.62 6.70
CA LYS A 187 8.11 4.59 5.74
C LYS A 187 9.15 5.65 5.33
N LEU A 188 9.97 6.14 6.26
CA LEU A 188 11.05 7.09 5.96
C LEU A 188 12.14 6.46 5.10
N ILE A 189 12.55 5.22 5.40
CA ILE A 189 13.54 4.48 4.60
C ILE A 189 13.01 4.22 3.18
N ASP A 190 11.74 3.86 3.04
CA ASP A 190 11.12 3.60 1.74
C ASP A 190 10.96 4.89 0.92
N GLU A 191 10.66 6.04 1.54
CA GLU A 191 10.61 7.33 0.83
C GLU A 191 12.00 7.80 0.42
N ALA A 192 12.98 7.72 1.32
CA ALA A 192 14.38 8.04 1.02
C ALA A 192 14.95 7.15 -0.09
N TYR A 193 14.48 5.90 -0.21
CA TYR A 193 14.87 5.01 -1.31
C TYR A 193 14.28 5.42 -2.66
N LYS A 194 13.04 5.94 -2.71
CA LYS A 194 12.46 6.50 -3.95
C LYS A 194 13.23 7.70 -4.46
N GLU A 195 13.69 8.56 -3.54
CA GLU A 195 14.53 9.73 -3.84
C GLU A 195 16.00 9.35 -4.15
N GLY A 196 16.32 8.06 -4.27
CA GLY A 196 17.61 7.57 -4.74
C GLY A 196 18.69 7.40 -3.67
N SER A 197 18.36 7.50 -2.38
CA SER A 197 19.30 7.08 -1.32
C SER A 197 19.44 5.55 -1.29
N HIS A 198 20.61 5.06 -0.89
CA HIS A 198 20.87 3.62 -0.85
C HIS A 198 20.23 3.03 0.40
N LYS A 199 19.27 2.11 0.24
CA LYS A 199 18.64 1.42 1.37
C LYS A 199 19.67 0.55 2.11
N PRO A 200 19.95 0.80 3.40
CA PRO A 200 20.88 -0.03 4.15
C PRO A 200 20.32 -1.45 4.28
N LEU A 201 21.14 -2.47 3.97
CA LEU A 201 20.75 -3.87 4.09
C LEU A 201 20.69 -4.29 5.58
N THR A 202 19.60 -3.96 6.26
CA THR A 202 19.32 -4.43 7.63
C THR A 202 18.84 -5.88 7.62
N ARG A 203 19.67 -6.81 7.12
CA ARG A 203 19.43 -8.27 7.20
C ARG A 203 19.94 -8.88 8.50
N ILE A 204 20.13 -8.04 9.52
CA ILE A 204 20.53 -8.40 10.88
C ILE A 204 19.57 -7.72 11.85
N THR A 205 19.08 -8.48 12.83
CA THR A 205 18.53 -7.91 14.05
C THR A 205 19.68 -7.33 14.89
N PRO A 206 19.40 -6.38 15.80
CA PRO A 206 20.40 -5.97 16.80
C PRO A 206 20.94 -7.19 17.58
N TYR A 207 22.17 -7.09 18.08
CA TYR A 207 22.76 -8.11 18.97
C TYR A 207 22.22 -7.94 20.41
N ILE A 208 20.91 -8.11 20.54
CA ILE A 208 20.12 -7.95 21.77
C ILE A 208 19.10 -9.10 21.79
N ASN A 209 18.71 -9.56 22.98
CA ASN A 209 17.66 -10.57 23.14
C ASN A 209 16.34 -10.07 22.52
N THR A 210 15.66 -10.92 21.76
CA THR A 210 14.39 -10.59 21.09
C THR A 210 13.24 -10.30 22.07
N ILE A 211 13.29 -10.90 23.26
CA ILE A 211 12.28 -10.72 24.31
C ILE A 211 12.83 -9.74 25.35
N PRO A 212 12.17 -8.59 25.59
CA PRO A 212 12.59 -7.63 26.62
C PRO A 212 12.25 -8.15 28.04
N PRO A 213 12.91 -7.63 29.10
CA PRO A 213 12.69 -8.10 30.48
C PRO A 213 11.25 -7.98 30.98
N ASP A 214 10.49 -7.02 30.46
CA ASP A 214 9.09 -6.79 30.86
C ASP A 214 8.10 -7.79 30.24
N GLU A 215 8.49 -8.42 29.12
CA GLU A 215 7.73 -9.48 28.43
C GLU A 215 8.23 -10.89 28.79
N GLU A 216 9.30 -10.99 29.59
CA GLU A 216 9.88 -12.28 29.98
C GLU A 216 8.95 -13.04 30.94
N ILE A 217 8.37 -14.13 30.45
CA ILE A 217 7.52 -15.02 31.25
C ILE A 217 8.38 -15.71 32.31
N LYS A 218 8.12 -15.40 33.58
CA LYS A 218 8.81 -16.04 34.72
C LYS A 218 8.61 -17.56 34.71
N SER A 219 9.71 -18.29 34.91
CA SER A 219 9.70 -19.75 35.02
C SER A 219 8.75 -20.22 36.15
N PRO A 220 7.92 -21.26 35.94
CA PRO A 220 7.01 -21.76 36.98
C PRO A 220 7.71 -22.60 38.07
N GLY A 221 8.97 -22.99 37.89
CA GLY A 221 9.75 -23.81 38.82
C GLY A 221 10.54 -23.03 39.88
N ASP A 222 10.96 -23.71 40.95
CA ASP A 222 11.90 -23.15 41.93
C ASP A 222 13.34 -23.18 41.39
N GLN A 223 13.85 -21.99 41.07
CA GLN A 223 15.20 -21.75 40.58
C GLN A 223 16.30 -22.29 41.50
N ASN A 224 16.08 -22.38 42.83
CA ASN A 224 17.09 -22.92 43.75
C ASN A 224 17.25 -24.43 43.59
N ILE A 225 16.12 -25.15 43.48
CA ILE A 225 16.09 -26.59 43.25
C ILE A 225 16.64 -26.89 41.85
N GLU A 226 16.20 -26.17 40.82
CA GLU A 226 16.73 -26.32 39.47
C GLU A 226 18.25 -26.09 39.40
N ARG A 227 18.77 -25.04 40.05
CA ARG A 227 20.20 -24.75 40.10
C ARG A 227 20.98 -25.88 40.76
N ARG A 228 20.45 -26.46 41.84
CA ARG A 228 21.06 -27.61 42.55
C ARG A 228 21.04 -28.88 41.70
N ILE A 229 19.93 -29.17 41.02
CA ILE A 229 19.84 -30.34 40.11
C ILE A 229 20.80 -30.16 38.93
N ARG A 230 20.82 -28.98 38.30
CA ARG A 230 21.71 -28.62 37.19
C ARG A 230 23.19 -28.72 37.57
N SER A 231 23.57 -28.34 38.79
CA SER A 231 24.95 -28.47 39.26
C SER A 231 25.36 -29.93 39.49
N LEU A 232 24.48 -30.76 40.07
CA LEU A 232 24.72 -32.20 40.24
C LEU A 232 24.82 -32.93 38.89
N ILE A 233 23.96 -32.61 37.92
CA ILE A 233 24.02 -33.18 36.56
C ILE A 233 25.35 -32.81 35.89
N ARG A 234 25.75 -31.53 35.93
CA ARG A 234 27.04 -31.07 35.37
C ARG A 234 28.23 -31.76 36.03
N TRP A 235 28.21 -31.92 37.37
CA TRP A 235 29.27 -32.60 38.10
C TRP A 235 29.34 -34.09 37.73
N ASN A 236 28.20 -34.78 37.66
CA ASN A 236 28.14 -36.18 37.23
C ASN A 236 28.64 -36.36 35.79
N ALA A 237 28.26 -35.49 34.86
CA ALA A 237 28.73 -35.52 33.48
C ALA A 237 30.25 -35.35 33.39
N ALA A 238 30.81 -34.33 34.06
CA ALA A 238 32.25 -34.12 34.13
C ALA A 238 32.98 -35.30 34.80
N ALA A 239 32.44 -35.83 35.90
CA ALA A 239 32.99 -36.98 36.60
C ALA A 239 32.98 -38.27 35.75
N MET A 240 31.95 -38.48 34.93
CA MET A 240 31.89 -39.60 33.98
C MET A 240 32.98 -39.49 32.91
N VAL A 241 33.14 -38.33 32.28
CA VAL A 241 34.18 -38.10 31.26
C VAL A 241 35.57 -38.25 31.86
N VAL A 242 35.85 -37.61 33.01
CA VAL A 242 37.14 -37.73 33.72
C VAL A 242 37.43 -39.19 34.12
N LYS A 243 36.42 -39.95 34.57
CA LYS A 243 36.55 -41.36 34.95
C LYS A 243 36.80 -42.27 33.75
N ALA A 244 36.22 -41.97 32.58
CA ALA A 244 36.49 -42.66 31.33
C ALA A 244 37.93 -42.39 30.85
N ASN A 245 38.32 -41.12 30.78
CA ASN A 245 39.65 -40.69 30.35
C ASN A 245 40.77 -41.21 31.28
N LYS A 246 40.48 -41.38 32.58
CA LYS A 246 41.43 -42.00 33.53
C LYS A 246 41.69 -43.49 33.25
N LYS A 247 40.78 -44.20 32.58
CA LYS A 247 41.00 -45.58 32.12
C LYS A 247 41.66 -45.61 30.74
N ASN A 248 41.07 -44.88 29.80
CA ASN A 248 41.45 -44.87 28.39
C ASN A 248 41.57 -43.40 27.92
N PRO A 249 42.79 -42.82 27.84
CA PRO A 249 42.96 -41.40 27.50
C PRO A 249 42.45 -41.00 26.11
N GLU A 250 42.44 -41.93 25.16
CA GLU A 250 42.09 -41.70 23.75
C GLU A 250 40.57 -41.59 23.49
N LEU A 251 39.73 -41.94 24.47
CA LEU A 251 38.27 -41.93 24.32
C LEU A 251 37.65 -40.52 24.26
N GLY A 252 38.36 -39.51 24.78
CA GLY A 252 37.97 -38.10 24.70
C GLY A 252 36.67 -37.74 25.42
N GLY A 253 36.17 -36.54 25.14
CA GLY A 253 34.89 -36.04 25.65
C GLY A 253 34.85 -34.54 25.86
N HIS A 254 33.79 -33.89 25.40
CA HIS A 254 33.57 -32.45 25.56
C HIS A 254 32.95 -32.16 26.94
N ILE A 255 33.47 -31.13 27.63
CA ILE A 255 33.00 -30.67 28.97
C ILE A 255 32.53 -29.20 28.92
N GLY A 256 32.65 -28.54 27.76
CA GLY A 256 32.17 -27.17 27.49
C GLY A 256 30.70 -27.11 27.12
#